data_AF-A0ABD2XCX3-F1
#
_entry.id   AF-A0ABD2XCX3-F1
#
_cell.length_a   1.000
_cell.length_b   1.000
_cell.length_c   1.000
_cell.angle_alpha   90.00
_cell.angle_beta   90.00
_cell.angle_gamma   90.00
#
_symmetry.space_group_name_H-M   'P 1'
#
loop_
_entity.id
_entity.type
_entity.pdbx_description
1 polymer ?
#
loop_
_entity_poly.entity_id
_entity_poly.type
_entity_poly.pdbx_seq_one_letter_code
_entity_poly.pdbx_strand_id
1 'polypeptide(L)'
;MELFNQIASPLMIVILTLVSMCLVISAFWMVILSKTDVAEAFRMFCAFSLATISLFFICLPSQVVVDTNTYVYNSCYSCNWYDYPTKSRKYFQLFILRLSKTLVVPAGPLAKLNFETYGNIIKTSLSYTTALMTIYL
;
A
#
# COMPACT_ATOMS: atom_id res chain seq x y z
N MET A 1 19.88 -8.35 5.11
CA MET A 1 18.45 -8.27 4.71
C MET A 1 17.54 -8.07 5.92
N GLU A 2 17.76 -8.77 7.04
CA GLU A 2 17.01 -8.57 8.29
C GLU A 2 17.22 -7.18 8.93
N LEU A 3 18.43 -6.62 8.87
CA LEU A 3 18.73 -5.28 9.40
C LEU A 3 18.03 -4.15 8.62
N PHE A 4 17.93 -4.31 7.28
CA PHE A 4 17.17 -3.39 6.42
C PHE A 4 15.67 -3.51 6.70
N ASN A 5 15.15 -4.72 6.92
CA ASN A 5 13.75 -4.94 7.26
C ASN A 5 13.41 -4.40 8.66
N GLN A 6 14.33 -4.45 9.63
CA GLN A 6 14.15 -3.88 10.96
C GLN A 6 14.06 -2.34 10.98
N ILE A 7 14.79 -1.65 10.11
CA ILE A 7 14.78 -0.18 10.03
C ILE A 7 13.72 0.32 9.04
N ALA A 8 13.55 -0.35 7.89
CA ALA A 8 12.59 0.05 6.87
C ALA A 8 11.13 -0.16 7.30
N SER A 9 10.85 -1.23 8.05
CA SER A 9 9.50 -1.54 8.55
C SER A 9 8.87 -0.42 9.41
N PRO A 10 9.53 0.10 10.47
CA PRO A 10 8.97 1.20 11.27
C PRO A 10 8.90 2.51 10.48
N LEU A 11 9.88 2.81 9.63
CA LEU A 11 9.86 4.02 8.79
C LEU A 11 8.66 4.01 7.83
N MET A 12 8.37 2.86 7.23
CA MET A 12 7.26 2.71 6.28
C MET A 12 5.90 2.90 6.96
N ILE A 13 5.74 2.42 8.20
CA ILE A 13 4.53 2.67 9.00
C ILE A 13 4.39 4.16 9.29
N VAL A 14 5.46 4.81 9.76
CA VAL A 14 5.42 6.24 10.09
C VAL A 14 5.02 7.07 8.87
N ILE A 15 5.61 6.78 7.70
CA ILE A 15 5.26 7.46 6.45
C ILE A 15 3.78 7.21 6.08
N LEU A 16 3.32 5.96 6.15
CA LEU A 16 1.93 5.62 5.83
C LEU A 16 0.93 6.36 6.73
N THR A 17 1.20 6.37 8.04
CA THR A 17 0.36 7.09 9.02
C THR A 17 0.37 8.60 8.78
N LEU A 18 1.53 9.20 8.50
CA LEU A 18 1.65 10.62 8.20
C LEU A 18 0.83 11.00 6.97
N VAL A 19 0.97 10.25 5.87
CA VAL A 19 0.21 10.51 4.63
C VAL A 19 -1.29 10.35 4.87
N SER A 20 -1.70 9.34 5.64
CA SER A 20 -3.12 9.17 6.00
C SER A 20 -3.69 10.34 6.82
N MET A 21 -2.90 10.91 7.74
CA MET A 21 -3.30 12.09 8.50
C MET A 21 -3.43 13.32 7.60
N CYS A 22 -2.48 13.52 6.67
CA CYS A 22 -2.54 14.61 5.69
C CYS A 22 -3.79 14.53 4.80
N LEU A 23 -4.20 13.32 4.40
CA LEU A 23 -5.43 13.08 3.62
C LEU A 23 -6.68 13.52 4.40
N VAL A 24 -6.81 13.11 5.66
CA VAL A 24 -7.97 13.46 6.49
C VAL A 24 -8.02 14.97 6.76
N ILE A 25 -6.87 15.58 7.07
CA ILE A 25 -6.77 17.02 7.34
C ILE A 25 -7.17 17.82 6.09
N SER A 26 -6.55 17.56 4.93
CA SER A 26 -6.86 18.29 3.68
C SER A 26 -8.33 18.17 3.27
N ALA A 27 -8.92 16.98 3.42
CA ALA A 27 -10.32 16.77 3.10
C ALA A 27 -11.27 17.47 4.09
N PHE A 28 -10.90 17.56 5.37
CA PHE A 28 -11.66 18.33 6.36
C PHE A 28 -11.64 19.84 6.07
N TRP A 29 -10.46 20.41 5.79
CA TRP A 29 -10.32 21.81 5.44
C TRP A 29 -11.09 22.19 4.17
N MET A 30 -11.13 21.29 3.19
CA MET A 30 -11.94 21.47 1.98
C MET A 30 -13.42 21.68 2.31
N VAL A 31 -14.01 20.87 3.20
CA VAL A 31 -15.43 20.95 3.57
C VAL A 31 -15.74 22.27 4.28
N ILE A 32 -14.91 22.69 5.23
CA ILE A 32 -15.12 23.94 5.98
C ILE A 32 -15.01 25.16 5.04
N LEU A 33 -13.95 25.21 4.24
CA LEU A 33 -13.65 26.37 3.40
C LEU A 33 -14.58 26.50 2.20
N SER A 34 -15.29 25.42 1.82
CA SER A 34 -16.27 25.44 0.73
C SER A 34 -17.37 26.50 0.91
N LYS A 35 -17.70 26.86 2.16
CA LYS A 35 -18.73 27.87 2.49
C LYS A 35 -18.18 29.30 2.54
N THR A 36 -16.87 29.48 2.67
CA THR A 36 -16.26 30.80 2.94
C THR A 36 -15.48 31.31 1.74
N ASP A 37 -14.58 30.50 1.18
CA ASP A 37 -13.62 30.91 0.15
C ASP A 37 -13.36 29.79 -0.86
N VAL A 38 -13.92 29.93 -2.06
CA VAL A 38 -13.80 28.95 -3.15
C VAL A 38 -12.35 28.76 -3.64
N ALA A 39 -11.53 29.82 -3.56
CA ALA A 39 -10.13 29.77 -3.98
C ALA A 39 -9.28 28.90 -3.04
N GLU A 40 -9.53 28.99 -1.73
CA GLU A 40 -8.80 28.19 -0.73
C GLU A 40 -9.28 26.74 -0.72
N ALA A 41 -10.58 26.51 -0.95
CA ALA A 41 -11.12 25.17 -1.16
C ALA A 41 -10.46 24.46 -2.36
N PHE A 42 -10.20 25.17 -3.46
CA PHE A 42 -9.50 24.62 -4.61
C PHE A 42 -8.05 24.22 -4.29
N ARG A 43 -7.32 25.03 -3.50
CA ARG A 43 -5.97 24.68 -3.04
C ARG A 43 -5.97 23.40 -2.20
N MET A 44 -6.95 23.25 -1.30
CA MET A 44 -7.09 22.05 -0.48
C MET A 44 -7.47 20.80 -1.29
N PHE A 45 -8.26 20.97 -2.35
CA PHE A 45 -8.53 19.90 -3.31
C PHE A 45 -7.26 19.43 -4.04
N CYS A 46 -6.41 20.35 -4.47
CA CYS A 46 -5.10 20.01 -5.05
C CYS A 46 -4.18 19.31 -4.03
N ALA A 47 -4.22 19.70 -2.76
CA ALA A 47 -3.45 19.03 -1.70
C ALA A 47 -3.94 17.59 -1.46
N PHE A 48 -5.26 17.37 -1.45
CA PHE A 48 -5.86 16.05 -1.30
C PHE A 48 -5.51 15.12 -2.48
N SER A 49 -5.58 15.63 -3.71
CA SER A 49 -5.20 14.85 -4.90
C SER A 49 -3.71 14.49 -4.90
N LEU A 50 -2.84 15.42 -4.52
CA LEU A 50 -1.40 15.17 -4.39
C LEU A 50 -1.09 14.12 -3.31
N ALA A 51 -1.74 14.19 -2.16
CA ALA A 51 -1.58 13.20 -1.09
C ALA A 51 -2.06 11.80 -1.54
N THR A 52 -3.15 11.73 -2.32
CA THR A 52 -3.66 10.48 -2.88
C THR A 52 -2.69 9.86 -3.88
N ILE A 53 -2.12 10.69 -4.77
CA ILE A 53 -1.09 10.27 -5.73
C ILE A 53 0.16 9.76 -4.98
N SER A 54 0.57 10.46 -3.92
CA SER A 54 1.71 10.06 -3.09
C SER A 54 1.48 8.68 -2.44
N LEU A 55 0.28 8.44 -1.90
CA LEU A 55 -0.11 7.15 -1.36
C LEU A 55 -0.06 6.04 -2.44
N PHE A 56 -0.52 6.35 -3.65
CA PHE A 56 -0.45 5.42 -4.79
C PHE A 56 0.98 5.03 -5.14
N PHE A 57 1.90 5.99 -5.22
CA PHE A 57 3.32 5.71 -5.48
C PHE A 57 3.99 4.89 -4.39
N ILE A 58 3.55 4.99 -3.13
CA ILE A 58 4.05 4.16 -2.02
C ILE A 58 3.55 2.72 -2.16
N CYS A 59 2.29 2.52 -2.57
CA CYS A 59 1.68 1.18 -2.70
C CYS A 59 2.00 0.46 -4.02
N LEU A 60 2.40 1.18 -5.08
CA LEU A 60 2.72 0.60 -6.38
C LEU A 60 3.90 -0.39 -6.34
N PRO A 61 5.08 -0.06 -5.80
CA PRO A 61 6.21 -0.98 -5.79
C PRO A 61 5.96 -2.20 -4.90
N SER A 62 5.21 -2.04 -3.80
CA SER A 62 4.87 -3.17 -2.93
C SER A 62 3.97 -4.18 -3.65
N GLN A 63 3.04 -3.70 -4.48
CA GLN A 63 2.20 -4.55 -5.31
C GLN A 63 2.99 -5.30 -6.38
N VAL A 64 3.85 -4.61 -7.12
CA VAL A 64 4.68 -5.22 -8.18
C VAL A 64 5.53 -6.36 -7.62
N VAL A 65 6.06 -6.22 -6.40
CA VAL A 65 6.83 -7.28 -5.74
C VAL A 65 5.96 -8.51 -5.43
N VAL A 66 4.73 -8.31 -4.96
CA VAL A 66 3.78 -9.39 -4.66
C VAL A 66 3.36 -10.12 -5.94
N ASP A 67 3.04 -9.37 -6.99
CA ASP A 67 2.64 -9.92 -8.28
C ASP A 67 3.79 -10.71 -8.93
N THR A 68 5.00 -10.15 -8.88
CA THR A 68 6.20 -10.82 -9.44
C THR A 68 6.50 -12.11 -8.68
N ASN A 69 6.40 -12.12 -7.35
CA ASN A 69 6.58 -13.35 -6.57
C ASN A 69 5.55 -14.41 -6.98
N THR A 70 4.27 -14.03 -7.06
CA THR A 70 3.19 -14.94 -7.45
C THR A 70 3.40 -15.50 -8.87
N TYR A 71 3.82 -14.65 -9.80
CA TYR A 71 4.15 -15.04 -11.17
C TYR A 71 5.31 -16.04 -11.23
N VAL A 72 6.41 -15.77 -10.52
CA VAL A 72 7.58 -16.66 -10.47
C VAL A 72 7.23 -17.96 -9.76
N TYR A 73 6.45 -17.92 -8.68
CA TYR A 73 5.95 -19.10 -7.97
C TYR A 73 5.17 -20.02 -8.92
N ASN A 74 4.19 -19.46 -9.64
CA ASN A 74 3.38 -20.22 -10.60
C ASN A 74 4.24 -20.79 -11.72
N SER A 75 5.15 -19.99 -12.28
CA SER A 75 6.04 -20.42 -13.37
C SER A 75 6.97 -21.56 -12.94
N CYS A 76 7.55 -21.48 -11.73
CA CYS A 76 8.37 -22.56 -11.17
C CYS A 76 7.54 -23.81 -10.85
N TYR A 77 6.31 -23.64 -10.37
CA TYR A 77 5.42 -24.75 -10.05
C TYR A 77 4.95 -25.50 -11.30
N SER A 78 4.65 -24.77 -12.39
CA SER A 78 4.21 -25.31 -13.68
C SER A 78 5.33 -25.92 -14.53
N CYS A 79 6.59 -25.68 -14.18
CA CYS A 79 7.72 -26.34 -14.81
C CYS A 79 7.72 -27.84 -14.44
N ASN A 80 8.13 -28.72 -15.36
CA ASN A 80 8.35 -30.14 -15.06
C ASN A 80 9.62 -30.35 -14.21
N TRP A 81 9.71 -29.68 -13.05
CA TRP A 81 10.83 -29.70 -12.12
C TRP A 81 11.17 -31.11 -11.64
N TYR A 82 10.21 -32.03 -11.72
CA TYR A 82 10.36 -33.45 -11.43
C TYR A 82 11.20 -34.19 -12.47
N ASP A 83 11.32 -33.74 -13.71
CA ASP A 83 12.14 -34.40 -14.74
C ASP A 83 13.63 -33.99 -14.67
N TYR A 84 13.98 -33.00 -13.85
CA TYR A 84 15.35 -32.52 -13.71
C TYR A 84 16.23 -33.41 -12.82
N PRO A 85 17.57 -33.37 -13.00
CA PRO A 85 18.52 -34.09 -12.16
C PRO A 85 18.35 -33.74 -10.67
N THR A 86 18.67 -34.69 -9.80
CA THR A 86 18.43 -34.64 -8.34
C THR A 86 18.99 -33.40 -7.64
N LYS A 87 20.11 -32.84 -8.11
CA LYS A 87 20.64 -31.56 -7.60
C LYS A 87 19.70 -30.39 -7.92
N SER A 88 19.31 -30.22 -9.18
CA SER A 88 18.40 -29.16 -9.65
C SER A 88 17.01 -29.28 -9.02
N ARG A 89 16.50 -30.51 -8.86
CA ARG A 89 15.20 -30.76 -8.21
C ARG A 89 15.15 -30.20 -6.77
N LYS A 90 16.23 -30.39 -5.99
CA LYS A 90 16.33 -29.84 -4.63
C LYS A 90 16.32 -28.30 -4.64
N TYR A 91 17.00 -27.67 -5.60
CA TYR A 91 16.97 -26.21 -5.73
C TYR A 91 15.56 -25.70 -6.05
N PHE A 92 14.84 -26.32 -6.98
CA PHE A 92 13.45 -25.97 -7.27
C PHE A 92 12.54 -26.11 -6.05
N GLN A 93 12.66 -27.21 -5.31
CA GLN A 93 11.87 -27.41 -4.08
C GLN A 93 12.15 -26.32 -3.03
N LEU A 94 13.42 -25.96 -2.81
CA LEU A 94 13.78 -24.86 -1.92
C LEU A 94 13.26 -23.51 -2.42
N PHE A 95 13.28 -23.28 -3.73
CA PHE A 95 12.81 -22.05 -4.35
C PHE A 95 11.29 -21.90 -4.20
N ILE A 96 10.53 -22.94 -4.54
CA ILE A 96 9.07 -22.98 -4.38
C ILE A 96 8.70 -22.81 -2.90
N LEU A 97 9.41 -23.47 -1.97
CA LEU A 97 9.18 -23.31 -0.53
C LEU A 97 9.47 -21.89 -0.03
N ARG A 98 10.45 -21.20 -0.62
CA ARG A 98 10.76 -19.80 -0.27
C ARG A 98 9.73 -18.83 -0.84
N LEU A 99 9.27 -19.06 -2.07
CA LEU A 99 8.29 -18.23 -2.77
C LEU A 99 6.85 -18.44 -2.25
N SER A 100 6.51 -19.65 -1.78
CA SER A 100 5.22 -19.94 -1.17
C SER A 100 4.97 -19.12 0.09
N LYS A 101 6.05 -18.72 0.78
CA LYS A 101 6.00 -17.66 1.77
C LYS A 101 5.80 -16.35 1.02
N THR A 102 4.55 -15.89 0.95
CA THR A 102 4.19 -14.63 0.28
C THR A 102 5.14 -13.53 0.75
N LEU A 103 5.96 -13.02 -0.18
CA LEU A 103 6.81 -11.84 0.03
C LEU A 103 5.90 -10.62 0.08
N VAL A 104 5.07 -10.55 1.11
CA VAL A 104 4.36 -9.33 1.45
C VAL A 104 5.42 -8.42 2.03
N VAL A 105 5.66 -7.28 1.38
CA VAL A 105 6.42 -6.19 1.98
C VAL A 105 5.58 -5.70 3.17
N PRO A 106 5.95 -6.03 4.42
CA PRO A 106 5.16 -5.61 5.56
C PRO A 106 5.47 -4.12 5.80
N ALA A 107 4.46 -3.25 5.82
CA ALA A 107 4.59 -2.00 6.58
C ALA A 107 4.38 -2.37 8.06
N GLY A 108 5.40 -3.07 8.60
CA GLY A 108 5.45 -3.67 9.92
C GLY A 108 4.26 -4.57 10.32
N PRO A 109 3.96 -4.69 11.63
CA PRO A 109 3.03 -5.70 12.14
C PRO A 109 1.55 -5.42 11.88
N LEU A 110 1.19 -4.21 11.41
CA LEU A 110 -0.20 -3.73 11.40
C LEU A 110 -0.81 -3.60 10.00
N ALA A 111 0.00 -3.47 8.94
CA ALA A 111 -0.55 -3.30 7.59
C ALA A 111 0.32 -3.91 6.49
N LYS A 112 -0.33 -4.61 5.55
CA LYS A 112 0.29 -5.01 4.29
C LYS A 112 0.17 -3.85 3.33
N LEU A 113 1.25 -3.42 2.70
CA LEU A 113 1.17 -2.37 1.67
C LEU A 113 0.62 -2.99 0.38
N ASN A 114 -0.67 -2.80 0.16
CA ASN A 114 -1.38 -3.31 -1.00
C ASN A 114 -2.36 -2.26 -1.54
N PHE A 115 -2.83 -2.45 -2.77
CA PHE A 115 -3.92 -1.63 -3.31
C PHE A 115 -5.21 -1.76 -2.50
N GLU A 116 -5.40 -2.89 -1.81
CA GLU A 116 -6.50 -3.06 -0.86
C GLU A 116 -6.40 -2.06 0.29
N THR A 117 -5.22 -1.90 0.89
CA THR A 117 -4.96 -0.90 1.94
C THR A 117 -5.13 0.52 1.43
N TYR A 118 -4.64 0.81 0.22
CA TYR A 118 -4.88 2.09 -0.46
C TYR A 118 -6.37 2.40 -0.60
N GLY A 119 -7.16 1.45 -1.10
CA GLY A 119 -8.60 1.59 -1.26
C GLY A 119 -9.32 1.79 0.08
N ASN A 120 -8.90 1.07 1.11
CA ASN A 120 -9.47 1.20 2.45
C ASN A 120 -9.17 2.57 3.08
N ILE A 121 -7.95 3.11 2.92
CA ILE A 121 -7.60 4.46 3.40
C ILE A 121 -8.45 5.52 2.71
N ILE A 122 -8.63 5.44 1.39
CA ILE A 122 -9.45 6.42 0.67
C ILE A 122 -10.91 6.31 1.09
N LYS A 123 -11.48 5.09 1.14
CA LYS A 123 -12.87 4.87 1.57
C LYS A 123 -13.12 5.40 2.98
N THR A 124 -12.22 5.12 3.91
CA THR A 124 -12.35 5.62 5.30
C THR A 124 -12.23 7.13 5.36
N SER A 125 -11.27 7.74 4.64
CA SER A 125 -11.14 9.20 4.58
C SER A 125 -12.41 9.89 4.05
N LEU A 126 -13.00 9.37 2.98
CA LEU A 126 -14.27 9.87 2.42
C LEU A 126 -15.46 9.62 3.35
N SER A 127 -15.50 8.48 4.04
CA SER A 127 -16.52 8.19 5.05
C SER A 127 -16.46 9.22 6.19
N TYR A 128 -15.27 9.55 6.68
CA TYR A 128 -15.10 10.58 7.70
C TYR A 128 -15.51 11.97 7.20
N THR A 129 -15.16 12.34 5.97
CA THR A 129 -15.50 13.67 5.44
C THR A 129 -16.99 13.83 5.18
N THR A 130 -17.65 12.79 4.67
CA THR A 130 -19.12 12.78 4.46
C THR A 130 -19.89 12.78 5.77
N ALA A 131 -19.43 12.04 6.78
CA ALA A 131 -20.00 12.10 8.14
C ALA A 131 -19.88 13.52 8.72
N LEU A 132 -18.71 14.16 8.59
CA LEU A 132 -18.49 15.53 9.06
C LEU A 132 -19.32 16.54 8.28
N MET A 133 -19.43 16.38 6.96
CA MET A 133 -20.32 17.20 6.14
C MET A 133 -21.76 17.11 6.65
N THR A 134 -22.25 15.90 6.98
CA THR A 134 -23.62 15.70 7.49
C THR A 134 -23.85 16.38 8.84
N ILE A 135 -22.83 16.46 9.70
CA ILE A 135 -22.92 17.13 11.01
C ILE A 135 -22.84 18.66 10.87
N TYR A 136 -22.09 19.15 9.89
CA TYR A 136 -21.81 20.59 9.69
C TYR A 136 -22.84 21.30 8.79
N LEU A 137 -23.74 20.54 8.17
CA LEU A 137 -24.81 21.01 7.29
C LEU A 137 -26.12 21.06 8.07
#